data_AF-A0AAE3RCE9-F1
#
_entry.id   AF-A0AAE3RCE9-F1
#
_cell.length_a   1.000
_cell.length_b   1.000
_cell.length_c   1.000
_cell.angle_alpha   90.00
_cell.angle_beta   90.00
_cell.angle_gamma   90.00
#
_symmetry.space_group_name_H-M   'P 1'
#
loop_
_entity.id
_entity.type
_entity.pdbx_description
1 polymer ?
#
loop_
_entity_poly.entity_id
_entity_poly.type
_entity_poly.pdbx_seq_one_letter_code
_entity_poly.pdbx_strand_id
1 'polypeptide(L)'
;MPLANGGFAYLTTWIDLFSRYVVGWQVGKTMEEELVIEALQNGLQTRKPTPGLILHSDRGGQYVSKKLRALIKKWKCNQSMSRADQVYDNAESDDTHVAG
;
A
#
# COMPACT_ATOMS: atom_id res chain seq x y z
N MET A 1 2.79 8.23 -13.43
CA MET A 1 3.24 9.64 -13.40
C MET A 1 4.14 9.92 -14.59
N PRO A 2 3.79 10.87 -15.46
CA PRO A 2 4.62 11.23 -16.61
C PRO A 2 5.94 11.87 -16.13
N LEU A 3 7.04 11.53 -16.79
CA LEU A 3 8.35 12.10 -16.58
C LEU A 3 8.68 13.09 -17.70
N ALA A 4 9.53 14.08 -17.40
CA ALA A 4 9.96 15.10 -18.36
C ALA A 4 10.66 14.53 -19.62
N ASN A 5 11.17 13.30 -19.55
CA ASN A 5 11.82 12.61 -20.66
C ASN A 5 10.85 11.79 -21.55
N GLY A 6 9.53 11.95 -21.38
CA GLY A 6 8.52 11.21 -22.12
C GLY A 6 8.27 9.79 -21.62
N GLY A 7 8.92 9.37 -20.54
CA GLY A 7 8.66 8.10 -19.85
C GLY A 7 7.54 8.20 -18.82
N PHE A 8 7.20 7.07 -18.22
CA PHE A 8 6.28 6.99 -17.07
C PHE A 8 6.99 6.38 -15.87
N ALA A 9 6.67 6.87 -14.69
CA ALA A 9 7.02 6.30 -13.40
C ALA A 9 5.78 5.84 -12.65
N TYR A 10 5.93 4.81 -11.84
CA TYR A 10 4.94 4.31 -10.91
C TYR A 10 5.23 4.87 -9.53
N LEU A 11 4.17 5.25 -8.81
CA LEU A 11 4.23 5.73 -7.43
C LEU A 11 3.34 4.80 -6.60
N THR A 12 3.89 4.26 -5.51
CA THR A 12 3.10 3.59 -4.48
C THR A 12 3.13 4.44 -3.22
N THR A 13 1.98 4.59 -2.58
CA THR A 13 1.80 5.34 -1.33
C THR A 13 1.01 4.53 -0.32
N TRP A 14 1.40 4.60 0.95
CA TRP A 14 0.65 4.13 2.10
C TRP A 14 0.19 5.33 2.90
N ILE A 15 -1.11 5.40 3.14
CA ILE A 15 -1.75 6.49 3.88
C ILE A 15 -2.28 5.93 5.19
N ASP A 16 -2.00 6.63 6.28
CA ASP A 16 -2.72 6.40 7.53
C ASP A 16 -4.08 7.12 7.47
N LEU A 17 -5.16 6.35 7.45
CA LEU A 17 -6.51 6.88 7.31
C LEU A 17 -6.98 7.70 8.52
N PHE A 18 -6.42 7.47 9.71
CA PHE A 18 -6.78 8.25 10.90
C PHE A 18 -6.25 9.69 10.81
N SER A 19 -4.97 9.84 10.44
CA SER A 19 -4.32 11.15 10.35
C SER A 19 -4.36 11.78 8.96
N ARG A 20 -4.73 11.01 7.93
CA ARG A 20 -4.61 11.35 6.50
C ARG A 20 -3.18 11.64 6.03
N TYR A 21 -2.17 11.26 6.80
CA TYR A 21 -0.77 11.42 6.41
C TYR A 21 -0.29 10.28 5.52
N VAL A 22 0.50 10.64 4.50
CA VAL A 22 1.31 9.68 3.77
C VAL A 22 2.42 9.22 4.70
N VAL A 23 2.41 7.93 5.05
CA VAL A 23 3.35 7.35 6.00
C VAL A 23 4.52 6.66 5.32
N GLY A 24 4.34 6.21 4.08
CA GLY A 24 5.39 5.61 3.28
C GLY A 24 5.06 5.73 1.80
N TRP A 25 6.09 5.90 0.97
CA TRP A 25 5.93 6.00 -0.47
C TRP A 25 7.20 5.54 -1.18
N GLN A 26 7.07 5.18 -2.45
CA GLN A 26 8.21 4.85 -3.31
C GLN A 26 7.87 5.12 -4.78
N VAL A 27 8.87 5.53 -5.56
CA VAL A 27 8.76 5.81 -7.00
C VAL A 27 9.71 4.95 -7.80
N GLY A 28 9.25 4.38 -8.91
CA GLY A 28 10.04 3.49 -9.75
C GLY A 28 9.65 3.57 -11.21
N LYS A 29 10.48 3.00 -12.09
CA LYS A 29 10.25 3.01 -13.54
C LYS A 29 9.32 1.89 -13.99
N THR A 30 9.15 0.86 -13.17
CA THR A 30 8.37 -0.35 -13.41
C THR A 30 7.43 -0.60 -12.24
N MET A 31 6.25 -1.16 -12.51
CA MET A 31 5.32 -1.56 -11.46
C MET A 31 5.77 -2.91 -10.88
N GLU A 32 6.61 -2.85 -9.86
CA GLU A 32 7.21 -4.01 -9.21
C GLU A 32 6.73 -4.18 -7.77
N GLU A 33 6.75 -5.42 -7.30
CA GLU A 33 6.41 -5.80 -5.93
C GLU A 33 7.30 -5.10 -4.90
N GLU A 34 8.59 -4.97 -5.22
CA GLU A 34 9.59 -4.28 -4.42
C GLU A 34 9.18 -2.85 -4.09
N LEU A 35 8.54 -2.14 -5.03
CA LEU A 35 8.06 -0.78 -4.83
C LEU A 35 7.03 -0.69 -3.68
N VAL A 36 6.13 -1.68 -3.64
CA VAL A 36 5.08 -1.78 -2.62
C VAL A 36 5.68 -2.12 -1.26
N ILE A 37 6.61 -3.08 -1.24
CA ILE A 37 7.25 -3.57 -0.01
C ILE A 37 8.08 -2.48 0.64
N GLU A 38 8.89 -1.77 -0.14
CA GLU A 38 9.73 -0.69 0.37
C GLU A 38 8.89 0.46 0.92
N ALA A 39 7.86 0.88 0.19
CA ALA A 39 6.93 1.90 0.66
C ALA A 39 6.25 1.48 1.99
N LEU A 40 5.81 0.22 2.10
CA LEU A 40 5.16 -0.29 3.32
C LEU A 40 6.15 -0.34 4.48
N GLN A 41 7.35 -0.86 4.24
CA GLN A 41 8.39 -0.97 5.24
C GLN A 41 8.74 0.41 5.81
N ASN A 42 8.89 1.41 4.96
CA ASN A 42 9.14 2.80 5.37
C ASN A 42 7.98 3.33 6.22
N GLY A 43 6.73 3.06 5.84
CA GLY A 43 5.55 3.43 6.60
C GLY A 43 5.50 2.82 8.00
N LEU A 44 5.73 1.51 8.10
CA LEU A 44 5.72 0.79 9.36
C LEU A 44 6.87 1.23 10.28
N GLN A 45 8.06 1.50 9.72
CA GLN A 45 9.20 2.00 10.49
C GLN A 45 8.99 3.43 11.00
N THR A 46 8.32 4.27 10.21
CA THR A 46 8.02 5.66 10.57
C THR A 46 6.96 5.74 11.66
N ARG A 47 5.86 4.99 11.52
CA ARG A 47 4.73 5.05 12.47
C ARG A 47 4.87 4.14 13.68
N LYS A 48 5.62 3.04 13.55
CA LYS A 48 5.76 1.99 14.57
C LYS A 48 4.41 1.60 15.18
N PRO A 49 3.44 1.20 14.34
CA PRO A 49 2.08 0.94 14.80
C PRO A 49 2.05 -0.23 15.79
N THR A 50 1.07 -0.23 16.68
CA THR A 50 0.81 -1.38 17.56
C THR A 50 0.37 -2.59 16.73
N PRO A 51 0.64 -3.83 17.20
CA PRO A 51 0.10 -5.04 16.58
C PRO A 51 -1.40 -4.95 16.35
N GLY A 52 -1.89 -5.50 15.24
CA GLY A 52 -3.30 -5.46 14.85
C GLY A 52 -3.66 -4.45 13.76
N LEU A 53 -2.71 -3.62 13.31
CA LEU A 53 -2.93 -2.67 12.21
C LEU A 53 -3.53 -3.37 10.99
N ILE A 54 -4.63 -2.84 10.47
CA ILE A 54 -5.27 -3.30 9.25
C ILE A 54 -4.59 -2.62 8.05
N LEU A 55 -4.00 -3.42 7.17
CA LEU A 55 -3.43 -2.99 5.91
C LEU A 55 -4.42 -3.30 4.79
N HIS A 56 -4.96 -2.26 4.18
CA HIS A 56 -5.83 -2.41 3.02
C HIS A 56 -4.99 -2.30 1.73
N SER A 57 -5.11 -3.27 0.83
CA SER A 57 -4.42 -3.28 -0.46
C SER A 57 -5.26 -3.90 -1.56
N ASP A 58 -5.19 -3.39 -2.78
CA ASP A 58 -5.90 -3.97 -3.92
C ASP A 58 -5.45 -5.40 -4.23
N ARG A 59 -6.34 -6.23 -4.79
CA ARG A 59 -5.98 -7.57 -5.31
C ARG A 59 -5.24 -7.45 -6.64
N GLY A 60 -3.95 -7.11 -6.57
CA GLY A 60 -2.99 -7.23 -7.66
C GLY A 60 -1.92 -8.28 -7.35
N GLY A 61 -1.34 -8.94 -8.37
CA GLY A 61 -0.29 -9.96 -8.17
C GLY A 61 0.88 -9.50 -7.30
N GLN A 62 1.23 -8.20 -7.38
CA GLN A 62 2.23 -7.53 -6.54
C GLN A 62 1.89 -7.44 -5.05
N TYR A 63 0.63 -7.60 -4.65
CA TYR A 63 0.17 -7.60 -3.25
C TYR A 63 -0.01 -9.01 -2.68
N VAL A 64 0.29 -10.04 -3.48
CA VAL A 64 0.10 -11.47 -3.15
C VAL A 64 1.45 -12.16 -2.96
N SER A 65 2.52 -11.43 -2.79
CA SER A 65 3.85 -12.03 -2.74
C SER A 65 4.21 -12.66 -1.41
N LYS A 66 5.23 -13.52 -1.43
CA LYS A 66 5.78 -14.13 -0.20
C LYS A 66 6.48 -13.09 0.67
N LYS A 67 7.20 -12.13 0.07
CA LYS A 67 7.95 -11.10 0.80
C LYS A 67 6.99 -10.15 1.53
N LEU A 68 5.92 -9.71 0.87
CA LEU A 68 4.92 -8.84 1.48
C LEU A 68 4.21 -9.54 2.64
N ARG A 69 3.79 -10.80 2.47
CA ARG A 69 3.20 -11.58 3.57
C ARG A 69 4.16 -11.77 4.75
N ALA A 70 5.45 -11.99 4.49
CA ALA A 70 6.44 -12.09 5.54
C ALA A 70 6.58 -10.77 6.33
N LEU A 71 6.54 -9.63 5.64
CA LEU A 71 6.56 -8.31 6.26
C LEU A 71 5.31 -8.07 7.12
N ILE A 72 4.12 -8.36 6.59
CA ILE A 72 2.84 -8.25 7.31
C ILE A 72 2.85 -9.10 8.58
N LYS A 73 3.32 -10.35 8.48
CA LYS A 73 3.45 -11.25 9.64
C LYS A 73 4.46 -10.74 10.65
N LYS A 74 5.61 -10.23 10.21
CA LYS A 74 6.66 -9.67 11.08
C LYS A 74 6.13 -8.52 11.93
N TRP A 75 5.33 -7.65 11.33
CA TRP A 75 4.72 -6.50 12.00
C TRP A 75 3.37 -6.79 12.64
N LYS A 76 2.91 -8.06 12.62
CA LYS A 76 1.63 -8.49 13.19
C LYS A 76 0.44 -7.65 12.68
N CYS A 77 0.48 -7.30 11.40
CA CYS A 77 -0.59 -6.58 10.72
C CYS A 77 -1.60 -7.56 10.13
N ASN A 78 -2.85 -7.11 9.96
CA ASN A 78 -3.91 -7.85 9.32
C ASN A 78 -4.11 -7.32 7.89
N GLN A 79 -4.00 -8.17 6.88
CA GLN A 79 -4.22 -7.74 5.50
C GLN A 79 -5.71 -7.86 5.13
N SER A 80 -6.29 -6.78 4.64
CA SER A 80 -7.59 -6.74 3.97
C SER A 80 -7.39 -6.41 2.49
N MET A 81 -8.12 -7.08 1.59
CA MET A 81 -7.98 -6.85 0.15
C MET A 81 -9.35 -6.72 -0.55
N SER A 82 -9.47 -5.73 -1.43
CA SER A 82 -10.60 -5.51 -2.36
C SER A 82 -10.57 -6.50 -3.54
N ARG A 83 -11.65 -6.63 -4.33
CA ARG A 83 -11.70 -7.52 -5.50
C ARG A 83 -10.84 -6.97 -6.67
N ALA A 84 -10.39 -7.85 -7.57
CA ALA A 84 -9.38 -7.55 -8.59
C ALA A 84 -9.85 -6.62 -9.74
N ASP A 85 -11.12 -6.23 -9.74
CA ASP A 85 -11.85 -5.58 -10.83
C ASP A 85 -12.12 -4.08 -10.62
N GLN A 86 -11.63 -3.47 -9.53
CA GLN A 86 -11.82 -2.05 -9.20
C GLN A 86 -10.52 -1.24 -9.30
N VAL A 87 -9.88 -1.23 -10.47
CA VAL A 87 -8.66 -0.43 -10.73
C VAL A 87 -8.98 1.07 -10.90
N TYR A 88 -10.26 1.46 -10.96
CA TYR A 88 -10.71 2.84 -11.15
C TYR A 88 -11.45 3.47 -9.95
N ASP A 89 -11.77 2.72 -8.89
CA ASP A 89 -12.48 3.27 -7.71
C ASP A 89 -11.53 3.82 -6.62
N ASN A 90 -10.22 3.58 -6.71
CA ASN A 90 -9.28 4.05 -5.66
C ASN A 90 -8.97 5.56 -5.73
N ALA A 91 -9.62 6.29 -6.65
CA ALA A 91 -9.61 7.76 -6.69
C ALA A 91 -10.88 8.38 -6.07
N GLU A 92 -11.99 7.63 -6.00
CA GLU A 92 -13.31 8.13 -5.64
C GLU A 92 -14.12 7.01 -4.97
N SER A 93 -13.93 6.74 -3.67
CA SER A 93 -15.06 6.22 -2.89
C SER A 93 -14.86 6.49 -1.42
N ASP A 94 -15.59 7.51 -0.97
CA ASP A 94 -16.24 7.46 0.34
C ASP A 94 -16.82 6.05 0.59
N ASP A 95 -16.77 5.67 1.86
CA ASP A 95 -17.59 4.65 2.48
C ASP A 95 -17.23 3.16 2.27
N THR A 96 -16.57 2.56 3.26
CA THR A 96 -16.95 1.25 3.84
C THR A 96 -16.17 0.96 5.14
N HIS A 97 -16.73 1.45 6.25
CA HIS A 97 -16.84 0.91 7.62
C HIS A 97 -16.27 -0.52 7.90
N VAL A 98 -15.75 -0.91 9.09
CA VAL A 98 -15.73 -0.36 10.46
C VAL A 98 -14.57 -0.97 11.29
N ALA A 99 -14.07 -0.12 12.22
CA ALA A 99 -13.80 -0.32 13.66
C ALA A 99 -12.98 -1.49 14.25
N GLY A 100 -12.16 -1.12 15.24
CA GLY A 100 -11.86 -1.93 16.43
C GLY A 100 -10.40 -2.00 16.79
#